data_AF-A0A420ZAV0-F1
#
_entry.id   AF-A0A420ZAV0-F1
#
_cell.length_a   1.000
_cell.length_b   1.000
_cell.length_c   1.000
_cell.angle_alpha   90.00
_cell.angle_beta   90.00
_cell.angle_gamma   90.00
#
_symmetry.space_group_name_H-M   'P 1'
#
loop_
_entity.id
_entity.type
_entity.pdbx_description
1 polymer ?
#
loop_
_entity_poly.entity_id
_entity_poly.type
_entity_poly.pdbx_seq_one_letter_code
_entity_poly.pdbx_strand_id
1 'polypeptide(L)' 'MTLDGLEEAVRSAVPRRSRVNFIRYADDFIITGKSKRLLEEKVKPAVGVFLAERGLTLSGEKTVITHIKDGF' A
#
# COMPACT_ATOMS: atom_id res chain seq x y z
N MET A 1 -7.72 -5.46 -15.50
CA MET A 1 -9.07 -5.15 -14.97
C MET A 1 -9.30 -5.64 -13.53
N THR A 2 -8.40 -6.40 -12.89
CA THR A 2 -8.65 -6.95 -11.55
C THR A 2 -8.14 -6.10 -10.38
N LEU A 3 -7.11 -5.25 -10.50
CA LEU A 3 -6.68 -4.37 -9.38
C LEU A 3 -7.23 -2.94 -9.47
N ASP A 4 -8.20 -2.71 -10.34
CA ASP A 4 -9.00 -1.48 -10.30
C ASP A 4 -9.70 -1.43 -8.93
N GLY A 5 -9.39 -0.42 -8.12
CA GLY A 5 -9.95 -0.25 -6.79
C GLY A 5 -8.99 -0.46 -5.60
N LEU A 6 -7.82 -1.09 -5.78
CA LEU A 6 -6.85 -1.15 -4.66
C LEU A 6 -6.32 0.24 -4.32
N GLU A 7 -6.05 1.05 -5.35
CA GLU A 7 -5.70 2.47 -5.17
C GLU A 7 -6.80 3.20 -4.41
N GLU A 8 -8.08 2.98 -4.73
CA GLU A 8 -9.21 3.64 -4.09
C GLU A 8 -9.40 3.19 -2.63
N ALA A 9 -9.26 1.89 -2.35
CA ALA A 9 -9.30 1.35 -0.99
C ALA A 9 -8.19 1.95 -0.12
N VAL A 10 -6.97 2.05 -0.67
CA VAL A 10 -5.84 2.70 -0.01
C VAL A 10 -6.11 4.20 0.18
N ARG A 11 -6.63 4.89 -0.85
CA ARG A 11 -6.93 6.32 -0.84
C ARG A 11 -8.07 6.69 0.11
N SER A 12 -8.99 5.76 0.36
CA SER A 12 -10.06 5.88 1.36
C SER A 12 -9.55 5.62 2.78
N ALA A 13 -8.65 4.64 2.95
CA ALA A 13 -8.04 4.32 4.24
C ALA A 13 -7.05 5.40 4.73
N VAL A 14 -6.38 6.11 3.82
CA VAL A 14 -5.43 7.19 4.14
C VAL A 14 -6.08 8.56 4.08
N PRO A 15 -5.73 9.50 4.97
CA PRO A 15 -6.26 10.85 4.90
C PRO A 15 -5.82 11.51 3.58
N ARG A 16 -6.74 12.25 2.93
CA ARG A 16 -6.50 13.00 1.67
C ARG A 16 -5.23 13.86 1.69
N ARG A 17 -4.78 14.28 2.88
CA ARG A 17 -3.57 15.10 3.09
C ARG A 17 -2.25 14.32 2.91
N SER A 18 -2.29 12.99 2.87
CA SER A 18 -1.09 12.14 2.84
C SER A 18 -0.45 11.96 1.45
N ARG A 19 -1.05 12.52 0.38
CA ARG A 19 -0.59 12.41 -1.03
C ARG A 19 0.01 11.04 -1.32
N VAL A 20 -0.83 10.03 -1.24
CA VAL A 20 -0.41 8.65 -1.49
C VAL A 20 -0.41 8.40 -2.99
N ASN A 21 0.70 7.86 -3.50
CA ASN A 21 0.84 7.46 -4.89
C ASN A 21 0.91 5.94 -4.94
N PHE A 22 0.06 5.35 -5.77
CA PHE A 22 0.02 3.92 -6.00
C PHE A 22 0.57 3.63 -7.40
N ILE A 23 1.51 2.70 -7.49
CA ILE A 23 2.13 2.28 -8.74
C ILE A 23 2.05 0.77 -8.77
N ARG A 24 1.42 0.22 -9.81
CA ARG A 24 1.36 -1.23 -10.02
C ARG A 24 2.37 -1.64 -11.08
N TYR A 25 3.13 -2.69 -10.82
CA TYR A 25 4.05 -3.32 -11.75
C TYR A 25 3.81 -4.83 -11.81
N ALA A 26 3.04 -5.28 -12.81
CA ALA A 26 2.60 -6.67 -12.94
C ALA A 26 1.95 -7.22 -11.64
N ASP A 27 2.65 -8.10 -10.93
CA ASP A 27 2.25 -8.70 -9.65
C ASP A 27 2.74 -7.92 -8.43
N ASP A 28 3.71 -7.02 -8.63
CA ASP A 28 4.22 -6.12 -7.60
C ASP A 28 3.47 -4.78 -7.60
N PHE A 29 3.46 -4.13 -6.45
CA PHE A 29 2.92 -2.79 -6.29
C PHE A 29 3.79 -1.98 -5.34
N ILE A 30 3.93 -0.71 -5.64
CA ILE A 30 4.69 0.27 -4.87
C ILE A 30 3.71 1.33 -4.40
N ILE A 31 3.70 1.55 -3.09
CA ILE A 31 2.88 2.60 -2.47
C ILE A 31 3.83 3.59 -1.84
N THR A 32 3.72 4.84 -2.25
CA THR A 32 4.50 5.95 -1.69
C THR A 32 3.55 6.88 -0.94
N GLY A 33 4.04 7.50 0.13
CA GLY A 33 3.26 8.50 0.85
C GLY A 33 4.12 9.28 1.83
N LYS A 34 3.50 10.28 2.46
CA LYS A 34 4.23 11.27 3.27
C LYS A 34 4.96 10.72 4.51
N SER A 35 4.59 9.54 5.01
CA SER A 35 5.15 9.01 6.26
C SER A 35 5.09 7.48 6.31
N LYS A 36 6.21 6.83 6.64
CA LYS A 36 6.31 5.36 6.76
C LYS A 36 5.28 4.80 7.76
N ARG A 37 5.13 5.47 8.90
CA ARG A 37 4.22 5.08 9.97
C ARG A 37 2.76 5.09 9.52
N LEU A 38 2.39 6.05 8.67
CA LEU A 38 1.06 6.09 8.08
C LEU A 38 0.87 4.97 7.05
N LEU A 39 1.91 4.63 6.29
CA LEU A 39 1.87 3.46 5.41
C LEU A 39 1.74 2.16 6.22
N GLU A 40 2.47 2.01 7.32
CA GLU A 40 2.39 0.82 8.18
C GLU A 40 1.05 0.70 8.90
N GLU A 41 0.58 1.76 9.55
CA GLU A 41 -0.63 1.72 10.39
C GLU A 41 -1.93 1.81 9.57
N LYS A 42 -1.92 2.44 8.39
CA LYS A 42 -3.14 2.61 7.56
C LYS A 42 -3.10 1.79 6.28
N VAL A 43 -2.01 1.88 5.51
CA VAL A 43 -1.95 1.26 4.17
C VAL A 43 -1.78 -0.25 4.28
N LYS A 44 -0.86 -0.74 5.11
CA LYS A 44 -0.58 -2.17 5.29
C LYS A 44 -1.85 -2.96 5.64
N PRO A 45 -2.67 -2.56 6.64
CA PRO A 45 -3.93 -3.27 6.91
C PRO A 45 -4.97 -3.08 5.80
N ALA A 46 -5.08 -1.90 5.17
CA ALA A 46 -6.04 -1.69 4.09
C ALA A 46 -5.77 -2.60 2.88
N VAL A 47 -4.50 -2.71 2.49
CA VAL A 47 -4.06 -3.61 1.41
C VAL A 47 -4.23 -5.07 1.82
N GLY A 48 -3.91 -5.41 3.07
CA GLY A 48 -4.13 -6.76 3.62
C GLY A 48 -5.58 -7.21 3.59
N VAL A 49 -6.53 -6.35 3.99
CA VAL A 49 -7.97 -6.63 3.93
C VAL A 49 -8.43 -6.82 2.49
N PHE A 50 -7.97 -5.97 1.57
CA PHE A 50 -8.33 -6.05 0.16
C PHE A 50 -7.79 -7.32 -0.53
N LEU A 51 -6.57 -7.74 -0.17
CA LEU A 51 -6.00 -9.00 -0.65
C LEU A 51 -6.70 -10.21 -0.01
N ALA A 52 -7.03 -10.14 1.28
CA ALA A 52 -7.73 -11.21 1.99
C ALA A 52 -9.14 -11.46 1.44
N GLU A 53 -9.87 -10.40 1.08
CA GLU A 53 -11.17 -10.50 0.37
C GLU A 53 -11.05 -11.25 -0.96
N ARG A 54 -9.85 -11.28 -1.55
CA ARG A 54 -9.52 -11.96 -2.81
C ARG A 54 -8.79 -13.28 -2.61
N GLY A 55 -8.64 -13.75 -1.37
CA GLY A 55 -7.95 -15.00 -1.04
C GLY A 55 -6.42 -14.93 -1.13
N LEU A 56 -5.85 -13.74 -1.19
CA LEU A 56 -4.40 -13.50 -1.21
C LEU A 56 -3.93 -13.05 0.17
N THR A 57 -2.80 -13.57 0.64
CA THR A 57 -2.22 -13.19 1.93
C THR A 57 -0.95 -12.38 1.71
N LEU A 58 -0.84 -11.27 2.43
CA LEU A 58 0.30 -10.36 2.35
C LEU A 58 1.46 -10.95 3.16
N SER A 59 2.48 -11.51 2.49
CA SER A 59 3.70 -11.97 3.17
C SER A 59 4.47 -10.77 3.70
N GLY A 60 4.51 -10.62 5.04
CA GLY A 60 5.20 -9.54 5.72
C GLY A 60 6.69 -9.44 5.35
N GLU A 61 7.29 -10.55 4.92
CA GLU A 61 8.71 -10.66 4.53
C GLU A 61 9.04 -10.00 3.19
N LYS A 62 8.06 -9.83 2.28
CA LYS A 62 8.25 -9.13 1.00
C LYS A 62 7.93 -7.63 1.08
N THR A 63 7.36 -7.17 2.20
CA THR A 63 6.88 -5.79 2.32
C THR A 63 7.93 -4.90 2.96
N VAL A 64 8.79 -4.31 2.13
CA VAL A 64 9.82 -3.37 2.58
C VAL A 64 9.23 -1.96 2.64
N ILE A 65 9.12 -1.41 3.85
CA ILE A 65 8.68 -0.02 4.05
C ILE A 65 9.92 0.78 4.46
N THR A 66 10.61 1.32 3.45
CA THR A 66 11.75 2.22 3.67
C THR A 66 11.33 3.67 3.47
N HIS A 67 12.04 4.59 4.12
CA HIS A 67 11.86 6.01 3.87
C HIS A 67 12.79 6.41 2.72
N ILE A 68 12.30 7.19 1.76
CA ILE A 68 13.08 7.62 0.59
C ILE A 68 14.40 8.34 0.96
N LYS A 69 14.48 8.89 2.18
CA LYS A 69 15.65 9.60 2.71
C LYS A 69 16.65 8.69 3.45
N ASP A 70 16.27 7.46 3.79
CA ASP A 70 17.14 6.49 4.46
C ASP A 70 18.09 5.77 3.48
N GLY A 71 17.98 6.08 2.19
CA GLY A 71 18.79 5.43 1.16
C GLY A 71 18.21 4.07 0.75
N PHE A 72 18.43 3.75 -0.51
CA PHE A 72 18.10 2.47 -1.12
C PHE A 72 19.06 1.38 -0.63
#